data_AF-W6Y708-F1
#
_entry.id   AF-W6Y708-F1
#
_cell.length_a   1.000
_cell.length_b   1.000
_cell.length_c   1.000
_cell.angle_alpha   90.00
_cell.angle_beta   90.00
_cell.angle_gamma   90.00
#
_symmetry.space_group_name_H-M   'P 1'
#
loop_
_entity.id
_entity.type
_entity.pdbx_description
1 polymer ?
#
loop_
_entity_poly.entity_id
_entity_poly.type
_entity_poly.pdbx_seq_one_letter_code
_entity_poly.pdbx_strand_id
1 'polypeptide(L)'
;MGDAVQEINRNVPAAVIKNIDLSAIFSENVLAKIIQVAQRGLKKSAPLPSYPHTVPQTGPNAGHYEEREALFWTCGFFPGSIYTLLERCMKYPQSLSVPPQLRPTMQEYLLKLGRHHSVAIAQMSRRTDTHDMGFIVQPALQRDWELTGNKASLDAVINAAEALASRYDERVHAIRSWDGAVNDRYSITDMQENFLVIIDSMCNLDLLYFAAHTISSPHLSHIATTHANRITHEILREDYSSYHLVNFSPSTGLVQAKMTNQGHADASTWSRGQAWSVMGFAQTYAWTKDVEFLTTAIGCARYFLKRCEEGKGKWVCELVPRWDFDAPTVKGVEEEEEEEGERGPLRDVSAGVIAANGLLIIHQALQGLDAKTAAEMAGGVDFLETALQIVAQTIEYAYDGDLALFEVRGEGKVNGGASGREDVVVKESSFDGILRHSTTNWNEHAHQKYKDHGLVYADYYLLEFGNKLLRAGLI
;
A
#
# COMPACT_ATOMS: atom_id res chain seq x y z
N MET A 1 8.52 -26.45 -0.30
CA MET A 1 8.17 -25.16 -0.94
C MET A 1 8.44 -25.15 -2.44
N GLY A 2 9.44 -25.87 -2.98
CA GLY A 2 9.65 -25.94 -4.44
C GLY A 2 8.47 -26.49 -5.26
N ASP A 3 7.69 -27.41 -4.69
CA ASP A 3 6.55 -28.02 -5.41
C ASP A 3 5.31 -27.10 -5.49
N ALA A 4 5.10 -26.23 -4.49
CA ALA A 4 3.97 -25.29 -4.48
C ALA A 4 4.13 -24.18 -5.54
N VAL A 5 5.38 -23.71 -5.76
CA VAL A 5 5.71 -22.74 -6.82
C VAL A 5 5.50 -23.34 -8.21
N GLN A 6 5.74 -24.65 -8.39
CA GLN A 6 5.48 -25.33 -9.67
C GLN A 6 3.99 -25.48 -10.00
N GLU A 7 3.12 -25.61 -8.99
CA GLU A 7 1.68 -25.75 -9.19
C GLU A 7 1.00 -24.41 -9.51
N ILE A 8 1.49 -23.30 -8.92
CA ILE A 8 1.07 -21.92 -9.23
C ILE A 8 1.27 -21.59 -10.73
N ASN A 9 2.29 -22.17 -11.38
CA ASN A 9 2.76 -21.78 -12.71
C ASN A 9 2.03 -22.43 -13.91
N ARG A 10 1.01 -23.27 -13.69
CA ARG A 10 0.24 -23.85 -14.81
C ARG A 10 -0.65 -22.77 -15.44
N ASN A 11 -0.13 -22.07 -16.46
CA ASN A 11 -0.77 -21.00 -17.26
C ASN A 11 -0.65 -19.55 -16.72
N VAL A 12 0.41 -19.25 -15.96
CA VAL A 12 0.70 -17.86 -15.54
C VAL A 12 1.49 -17.13 -16.63
N PRO A 13 1.11 -15.91 -17.02
CA PRO A 13 1.93 -15.07 -17.89
C PRO A 13 3.33 -14.91 -17.32
N ALA A 14 4.35 -15.27 -18.10
CA ALA A 14 5.73 -15.13 -17.67
C ALA A 14 6.06 -13.65 -17.42
N ALA A 15 6.45 -13.32 -16.20
CA ALA A 15 6.87 -11.97 -15.80
C ALA A 15 8.29 -12.02 -15.23
N VAL A 16 9.26 -12.23 -16.12
CA VAL A 16 10.68 -12.33 -15.76
C VAL A 16 11.44 -11.09 -16.24
N ILE A 17 11.98 -10.32 -15.30
CA ILE A 17 12.72 -9.08 -15.58
C ILE A 17 14.09 -9.19 -14.90
N LYS A 18 15.19 -8.95 -15.63
CA LYS A 18 16.56 -9.12 -15.12
C LYS A 18 16.79 -10.49 -14.42
N ASN A 19 16.22 -11.57 -14.97
CA ASN A 19 16.23 -12.93 -14.42
C ASN A 19 15.52 -13.11 -13.05
N ILE A 20 14.67 -12.15 -12.66
CA ILE A 20 13.86 -12.21 -11.45
C ILE A 20 12.42 -12.53 -11.87
N ASP A 21 11.87 -13.61 -11.32
CA ASP A 21 10.52 -14.08 -11.63
C ASP A 21 9.48 -13.47 -10.68
N LEU A 22 8.52 -12.74 -11.25
CA LEU A 22 7.40 -12.10 -10.55
C LEU A 22 6.04 -12.63 -11.01
N SER A 23 6.02 -13.78 -11.70
CA SER A 23 4.82 -14.34 -12.33
C SER A 23 3.67 -14.54 -11.34
N ALA A 24 3.95 -14.84 -10.08
CA ALA A 24 2.94 -15.03 -9.03
C ALA A 24 1.95 -13.85 -8.90
N ILE A 25 2.37 -12.60 -9.15
CA ILE A 25 1.53 -11.38 -9.12
C ILE A 25 0.40 -11.43 -10.18
N PHE A 26 0.63 -12.18 -11.26
CA PHE A 26 -0.26 -12.32 -12.40
C PHE A 26 -1.04 -13.64 -12.40
N SER A 27 -0.85 -14.47 -11.38
CA SER A 27 -1.50 -15.77 -11.28
C SER A 27 -3.02 -15.67 -11.10
N GLU A 28 -3.70 -16.76 -11.43
CA GLU A 28 -5.15 -16.89 -11.23
C GLU A 28 -5.56 -16.68 -9.77
N ASN A 29 -4.74 -17.18 -8.83
CA ASN A 29 -4.95 -17.07 -7.39
C ASN A 29 -5.15 -15.62 -6.94
N VAL A 30 -4.36 -14.69 -7.47
CA VAL A 30 -4.45 -13.26 -7.15
C VAL A 30 -5.82 -12.70 -7.51
N LEU A 31 -6.30 -12.95 -8.73
CA LEU A 31 -7.61 -12.48 -9.18
C LEU A 31 -8.74 -13.17 -8.42
N ALA A 32 -8.64 -14.50 -8.22
CA ALA A 32 -9.64 -15.30 -7.53
C ALA A 32 -9.78 -14.90 -6.05
N LYS A 33 -8.68 -14.64 -5.33
CA LYS A 33 -8.69 -14.17 -3.93
C LYS A 33 -9.37 -12.81 -3.76
N ILE A 34 -9.16 -11.88 -4.69
CA ILE A 34 -9.88 -10.61 -4.65
C ILE A 34 -11.37 -10.82 -4.96
N ILE A 35 -11.71 -11.66 -5.93
CA ILE A 35 -13.11 -11.92 -6.30
C ILE A 35 -13.88 -12.65 -5.19
N GLN A 36 -13.31 -13.67 -4.52
CA GLN A 36 -14.01 -14.39 -3.43
C GLN A 36 -14.45 -13.41 -2.33
N VAL A 37 -13.57 -12.49 -1.91
CA VAL A 37 -13.88 -11.52 -0.86
C VAL A 37 -14.88 -10.49 -1.39
N ALA A 38 -14.68 -10.00 -2.62
CA ALA A 38 -15.58 -9.02 -3.23
C ALA A 38 -17.01 -9.56 -3.41
N GLN A 39 -17.17 -10.85 -3.72
CA GLN A 39 -18.45 -11.54 -3.83
C GLN A 39 -19.20 -11.61 -2.51
N ARG A 40 -18.50 -11.80 -1.38
CA ARG A 40 -19.12 -11.75 -0.04
C ARG A 40 -19.69 -10.35 0.22
N GLY A 41 -18.97 -9.29 -0.17
CA GLY A 41 -19.47 -7.91 -0.10
C GLY A 41 -20.69 -7.65 -1.01
N LEU A 42 -20.75 -8.27 -2.18
CA LEU A 42 -21.88 -8.12 -3.11
C LEU A 42 -23.19 -8.73 -2.58
N LYS A 43 -23.12 -9.66 -1.62
CA LYS A 43 -24.30 -10.22 -0.93
C LYS A 43 -24.93 -9.23 0.06
N LYS A 44 -24.22 -8.15 0.42
CA LYS A 44 -24.69 -7.07 1.29
C LYS A 44 -25.13 -5.86 0.43
N SER A 45 -26.10 -5.08 0.88
CA SER A 45 -26.48 -3.83 0.21
C SER A 45 -25.38 -2.77 0.39
N ALA A 46 -25.08 -2.02 -0.68
CA ALA A 46 -24.23 -0.83 -0.57
C ALA A 46 -25.04 0.36 -0.02
N PRO A 47 -24.43 1.31 0.72
CA PRO A 47 -23.02 1.34 1.14
C PRO A 47 -22.66 0.22 2.13
N LEU A 48 -21.47 -0.36 1.96
CA LEU A 48 -20.98 -1.38 2.89
C LEU A 48 -20.60 -0.73 4.24
N PRO A 49 -20.97 -1.34 5.38
CA PRO A 49 -20.67 -0.78 6.70
C PRO A 49 -19.21 -0.93 7.12
N SER A 50 -18.52 -1.91 6.53
CA SER A 50 -17.18 -2.35 6.93
C SER A 50 -16.39 -2.91 5.74
N TYR A 51 -15.07 -2.88 5.86
CA TYR A 51 -14.11 -3.13 4.80
C TYR A 51 -12.94 -3.99 5.30
N PRO A 52 -12.37 -4.87 4.44
CA PRO A 52 -11.18 -5.66 4.76
C PRO A 52 -10.02 -4.82 5.33
N HIS A 53 -9.39 -5.30 6.40
CA HIS A 53 -8.23 -4.66 7.03
C HIS A 53 -7.06 -5.64 7.20
N THR A 54 -7.18 -6.60 8.11
CA THR A 54 -6.16 -7.60 8.47
C THR A 54 -6.66 -9.01 8.23
N VAL A 55 -5.76 -9.95 7.94
CA VAL A 55 -6.08 -11.39 7.91
C VAL A 55 -5.24 -12.07 8.99
N PRO A 56 -5.78 -12.34 10.19
CA PRO A 56 -5.03 -13.01 11.24
C PRO A 56 -4.60 -14.40 10.78
N GLN A 57 -3.46 -14.87 11.28
CA GLN A 57 -2.93 -16.20 10.93
C GLN A 57 -3.27 -17.27 11.96
N THR A 58 -3.68 -16.85 13.16
CA THR A 58 -4.04 -17.73 14.27
C THR A 58 -5.36 -17.29 14.89
N GLY A 59 -5.93 -18.12 15.77
CA GLY A 59 -7.20 -17.83 16.44
C GLY A 59 -8.45 -18.15 15.60
N PRO A 60 -9.64 -17.82 16.12
CA PRO A 60 -10.92 -18.27 15.55
C PRO A 60 -11.24 -17.66 14.18
N ASN A 61 -10.66 -16.50 13.86
CA ASN A 61 -10.84 -15.83 12.57
C ASN A 61 -9.64 -16.04 11.63
N ALA A 62 -8.74 -16.97 11.94
CA ALA A 62 -7.55 -17.24 11.13
C ALA A 62 -7.92 -17.46 9.66
N GLY A 63 -7.23 -16.76 8.77
CA GLY A 63 -7.46 -16.84 7.34
C GLY A 63 -8.58 -15.98 6.78
N HIS A 64 -9.43 -15.37 7.61
CA HIS A 64 -10.48 -14.48 7.12
C HIS A 64 -10.19 -13.02 7.42
N TYR A 65 -10.60 -12.11 6.53
CA TYR A 65 -10.43 -10.69 6.81
C TYR A 65 -11.21 -10.27 8.08
N GLU A 66 -10.49 -9.68 9.02
CA GLU A 66 -11.06 -8.78 10.00
C GLU A 66 -11.39 -7.46 9.30
N GLU A 67 -12.66 -7.05 9.40
CA GLU A 67 -13.16 -5.84 8.77
C GLU A 67 -13.11 -4.65 9.76
N ARG A 68 -12.92 -3.45 9.21
CA ARG A 68 -13.03 -2.17 9.93
C ARG A 68 -14.13 -1.32 9.33
N GLU A 69 -14.68 -0.42 10.13
CA GLU A 69 -15.66 0.57 9.69
C GLU A 69 -15.19 1.34 8.45
N ALA A 70 -16.13 1.75 7.60
CA ALA A 70 -15.82 2.54 6.40
C ALA A 70 -15.02 3.81 6.71
N LEU A 71 -15.17 4.37 7.92
CA LEU A 71 -14.42 5.55 8.33
C LEU A 71 -12.93 5.30 8.56
N PHE A 72 -12.51 4.04 8.69
CA PHE A 72 -11.13 3.68 8.93
C PHE A 72 -10.27 3.85 7.68
N TRP A 73 -9.02 4.27 7.87
CA TRP A 73 -8.14 4.75 6.79
C TRP A 73 -7.83 3.71 5.69
N THR A 74 -7.91 2.41 6.00
CA THR A 74 -7.59 1.36 5.02
C THR A 74 -8.74 0.99 4.08
N CYS A 75 -9.93 1.58 4.22
CA CYS A 75 -11.12 1.16 3.47
C CYS A 75 -10.98 1.31 1.95
N GLY A 76 -10.11 2.21 1.47
CA GLY A 76 -9.87 2.44 0.05
C GLY A 76 -9.07 1.36 -0.67
N PHE A 77 -8.22 0.62 0.05
CA PHE A 77 -7.27 -0.30 -0.58
C PHE A 77 -7.93 -1.55 -1.17
N PHE A 78 -8.95 -2.12 -0.52
CA PHE A 78 -9.64 -3.30 -1.06
C PHE A 78 -10.34 -3.02 -2.40
N PRO A 79 -11.23 -2.00 -2.52
CA PRO A 79 -11.75 -1.61 -3.82
C PRO A 79 -10.63 -1.15 -4.77
N GLY A 80 -9.55 -0.56 -4.25
CA GLY A 80 -8.34 -0.28 -5.02
C GLY A 80 -7.77 -1.51 -5.71
N SER A 81 -7.65 -2.64 -5.00
CA SER A 81 -7.20 -3.92 -5.58
C SER A 81 -8.13 -4.40 -6.70
N ILE A 82 -9.45 -4.23 -6.56
CA ILE A 82 -10.42 -4.54 -7.62
C ILE A 82 -10.17 -3.67 -8.85
N TYR A 83 -9.97 -2.36 -8.67
CA TYR A 83 -9.67 -1.44 -9.78
C TYR A 83 -8.28 -1.65 -10.39
N THR A 84 -7.32 -2.17 -9.62
CA THR A 84 -6.01 -2.59 -10.14
C THR A 84 -6.14 -3.76 -11.10
N LEU A 85 -6.97 -4.74 -10.75
CA LEU A 85 -7.29 -5.87 -11.62
C LEU A 85 -8.17 -5.45 -12.81
N LEU A 86 -9.09 -4.49 -12.64
CA LEU A 86 -9.87 -3.93 -13.74
C LEU A 86 -8.97 -3.25 -14.78
N GLU A 87 -8.00 -2.42 -14.36
CA GLU A 87 -7.03 -1.84 -15.30
C GLU A 87 -6.30 -2.93 -16.06
N ARG A 88 -5.83 -3.98 -15.36
CA ARG A 88 -5.13 -5.10 -15.99
C ARG A 88 -6.03 -5.75 -17.04
N CYS A 89 -7.30 -5.98 -16.72
CA CYS A 89 -8.28 -6.51 -17.66
C CYS A 89 -8.49 -5.61 -18.89
N MET A 90 -8.52 -4.29 -18.71
CA MET A 90 -8.84 -3.33 -19.79
C MET A 90 -7.64 -2.99 -20.67
N LYS A 91 -6.46 -2.79 -20.06
CA LYS A 91 -5.25 -2.29 -20.75
C LYS A 91 -4.24 -3.38 -21.07
N TYR A 92 -4.23 -4.47 -20.30
CA TYR A 92 -3.24 -5.55 -20.39
C TYR A 92 -3.88 -6.94 -20.32
N PRO A 93 -4.90 -7.24 -21.14
CA PRO A 93 -5.71 -8.46 -21.02
C PRO A 93 -4.90 -9.77 -21.13
N GLN A 94 -3.73 -9.73 -21.78
CA GLN A 94 -2.80 -10.86 -21.86
C GLN A 94 -2.16 -11.22 -20.50
N SER A 95 -2.06 -10.25 -19.59
CA SER A 95 -1.46 -10.41 -18.27
C SER A 95 -2.48 -10.79 -17.20
N LEU A 96 -3.74 -11.01 -17.58
CA LEU A 96 -4.80 -11.48 -16.69
C LEU A 96 -4.99 -12.99 -16.85
N SER A 97 -4.61 -13.76 -15.82
CA SER A 97 -4.92 -15.19 -15.71
C SER A 97 -6.38 -15.38 -15.32
N VAL A 98 -7.21 -15.67 -16.32
CA VAL A 98 -8.64 -15.98 -16.18
C VAL A 98 -9.02 -17.03 -17.23
N PRO A 99 -9.90 -17.99 -16.91
CA PRO A 99 -10.42 -18.94 -17.88
C PRO A 99 -10.98 -18.25 -19.13
N PRO A 100 -10.74 -18.80 -20.34
CA PRO A 100 -11.20 -18.19 -21.59
C PRO A 100 -12.69 -17.89 -21.65
N GLN A 101 -13.52 -18.71 -20.98
CA GLN A 101 -14.98 -18.57 -20.94
C GLN A 101 -15.44 -17.34 -20.12
N LEU A 102 -14.71 -17.00 -19.06
CA LEU A 102 -15.03 -15.86 -18.19
C LEU A 102 -14.43 -14.54 -18.70
N ARG A 103 -13.42 -14.62 -19.58
CA ARG A 103 -12.70 -13.44 -20.10
C ARG A 103 -13.62 -12.36 -20.71
N PRO A 104 -14.64 -12.68 -21.54
CA PRO A 104 -15.51 -11.66 -22.14
C PRO A 104 -16.36 -10.88 -21.13
N THR A 105 -16.66 -11.46 -19.96
CA THR A 105 -17.54 -10.83 -18.94
C THR A 105 -16.74 -10.19 -17.79
N MET A 106 -15.44 -10.52 -17.67
CA MET A 106 -14.62 -10.13 -16.51
C MET A 106 -14.51 -8.62 -16.31
N GLN A 107 -14.41 -7.84 -17.39
CA GLN A 107 -14.34 -6.38 -17.29
C GLN A 107 -15.61 -5.78 -16.65
N GLU A 108 -16.79 -6.16 -17.14
CA GLU A 108 -18.08 -5.68 -16.61
C GLU A 108 -18.24 -6.14 -15.15
N TYR A 109 -17.83 -7.37 -14.86
CA TYR A 109 -17.93 -7.95 -13.53
C TYR A 109 -17.04 -7.23 -12.50
N LEU A 110 -15.76 -7.00 -12.81
CA LEU A 110 -14.84 -6.23 -11.96
C LEU A 110 -15.32 -4.79 -11.77
N LEU A 111 -15.84 -4.15 -12.82
CA LEU A 111 -16.40 -2.80 -12.70
C LEU A 111 -17.62 -2.77 -11.77
N LYS A 112 -18.51 -3.77 -11.84
CA LYS A 112 -19.66 -3.91 -10.92
C LYS A 112 -19.18 -4.07 -9.48
N LEU A 113 -18.19 -4.94 -9.24
CA LEU A 113 -17.62 -5.15 -7.91
C LEU A 113 -16.98 -3.86 -7.38
N GLY A 114 -16.11 -3.22 -8.17
CA GLY A 114 -15.42 -1.99 -7.79
C GLY A 114 -16.39 -0.88 -7.39
N ARG A 115 -17.43 -0.64 -8.20
CA ARG A 115 -18.45 0.38 -7.91
C ARG A 115 -19.28 0.05 -6.68
N HIS A 116 -19.67 -1.21 -6.48
CA HIS A 116 -20.40 -1.64 -5.28
C HIS A 116 -19.60 -1.39 -4.00
N HIS A 117 -18.31 -1.73 -4.03
CA HIS A 117 -17.41 -1.52 -2.89
C HIS A 117 -17.02 -0.05 -2.68
N SER A 118 -17.23 0.83 -3.66
CA SER A 118 -16.80 2.24 -3.56
C SER A 118 -17.89 3.23 -3.12
N VAL A 119 -19.13 2.76 -2.89
CA VAL A 119 -20.26 3.66 -2.57
C VAL A 119 -20.01 4.48 -1.29
N ALA A 120 -19.59 3.85 -0.19
CA ALA A 120 -19.30 4.58 1.05
C ALA A 120 -18.10 5.53 0.86
N ILE A 121 -17.06 5.11 0.14
CA ILE A 121 -15.87 5.93 -0.13
C ILE A 121 -16.26 7.24 -0.83
N ALA A 122 -17.12 7.17 -1.86
CA ALA A 122 -17.61 8.36 -2.55
C ALA A 122 -18.41 9.28 -1.61
N GLN A 123 -19.25 8.71 -0.74
CA GLN A 123 -20.04 9.46 0.26
C GLN A 123 -19.14 10.15 1.31
N MET A 124 -18.00 9.55 1.64
CA MET A 124 -17.04 10.06 2.61
C MET A 124 -16.02 11.05 2.04
N SER A 125 -16.06 11.33 0.73
CA SER A 125 -15.07 12.18 0.05
C SER A 125 -14.93 13.61 0.59
N ARG A 126 -15.86 14.09 1.41
CA ARG A 126 -15.84 15.45 2.01
C ARG A 126 -15.41 15.47 3.48
N ARG A 127 -14.93 14.35 4.01
CA ARG A 127 -14.45 14.25 5.39
C ARG A 127 -13.19 15.08 5.60
N THR A 128 -13.17 15.89 6.65
CA THR A 128 -12.07 16.80 6.99
C THR A 128 -11.37 16.42 8.29
N ASP A 129 -11.64 15.22 8.83
CA ASP A 129 -11.16 14.73 10.13
C ASP A 129 -9.89 13.84 10.03
N THR A 130 -9.37 13.61 8.82
CA THR A 130 -8.17 12.80 8.60
C THR A 130 -7.32 13.31 7.42
N HIS A 131 -6.02 13.07 7.47
CA HIS A 131 -5.13 13.24 6.31
C HIS A 131 -5.18 12.07 5.33
N ASP A 132 -5.75 10.93 5.71
CA ASP A 132 -5.77 9.68 4.92
C ASP A 132 -6.71 9.72 3.71
N MET A 133 -7.18 10.91 3.31
CA MET A 133 -8.11 11.08 2.19
C MET A 133 -7.54 10.55 0.88
N GLY A 134 -6.21 10.62 0.69
CA GLY A 134 -5.53 10.01 -0.46
C GLY A 134 -5.69 8.49 -0.45
N PHE A 135 -5.37 7.82 0.66
CA PHE A 135 -5.52 6.38 0.84
C PHE A 135 -6.98 5.90 0.75
N ILE A 136 -7.92 6.69 1.25
CA ILE A 136 -9.35 6.33 1.23
C ILE A 136 -9.92 6.43 -0.20
N VAL A 137 -9.57 7.48 -0.94
CA VAL A 137 -10.28 7.86 -2.17
C VAL A 137 -9.55 7.48 -3.45
N GLN A 138 -8.24 7.75 -3.56
CA GLN A 138 -7.51 7.58 -4.82
C GLN A 138 -7.46 6.13 -5.32
N PRO A 139 -7.19 5.10 -4.47
CA PRO A 139 -7.03 3.74 -4.96
C PRO A 139 -8.24 3.26 -5.78
N ALA A 140 -9.45 3.68 -5.44
CA ALA A 140 -10.67 3.28 -6.14
C ALA A 140 -11.20 4.35 -7.10
N LEU A 141 -11.50 5.56 -6.61
CA LEU A 141 -12.28 6.54 -7.37
C LEU A 141 -11.47 7.26 -8.44
N GLN A 142 -10.18 7.52 -8.20
CA GLN A 142 -9.32 8.08 -9.25
C GLN A 142 -9.17 7.07 -10.40
N ARG A 143 -9.01 5.78 -10.08
CA ARG A 143 -8.92 4.72 -11.10
C ARG A 143 -10.22 4.55 -11.87
N ASP A 144 -11.38 4.62 -11.22
CA ASP A 144 -12.68 4.58 -11.90
C ASP A 144 -12.84 5.74 -12.90
N TRP A 145 -12.39 6.93 -12.52
CA TRP A 145 -12.32 8.09 -13.42
C TRP A 145 -11.37 7.83 -14.59
N GLU A 146 -10.12 7.44 -14.34
CA GLU A 146 -9.10 7.24 -15.37
C GLU A 146 -9.45 6.11 -16.36
N LEU A 147 -10.15 5.07 -15.90
CA LEU A 147 -10.51 3.92 -16.73
C LEU A 147 -11.83 4.13 -17.49
N THR A 148 -12.79 4.87 -16.92
CA THR A 148 -14.17 4.90 -17.45
C THR A 148 -14.70 6.30 -17.75
N GLY A 149 -13.99 7.35 -17.35
CA GLY A 149 -14.47 8.73 -17.45
C GLY A 149 -15.62 9.05 -16.49
N ASN A 150 -15.77 8.32 -15.38
CA ASN A 150 -16.84 8.56 -14.41
C ASN A 150 -16.65 9.89 -13.67
N LYS A 151 -17.43 10.90 -14.07
CA LYS A 151 -17.36 12.25 -13.48
C LYS A 151 -17.70 12.30 -11.99
N ALA A 152 -18.61 11.46 -11.50
CA ALA A 152 -18.94 11.43 -10.07
C ALA A 152 -17.75 10.96 -9.24
N SER A 153 -16.95 10.04 -9.77
CA SER A 153 -15.71 9.58 -9.13
C SER A 153 -14.64 10.68 -9.16
N LEU A 154 -14.53 11.43 -10.27
CA LEU A 154 -13.66 12.61 -10.33
C LEU A 154 -14.07 13.69 -9.31
N ASP A 155 -15.37 14.00 -9.23
CA ASP A 155 -15.88 14.98 -8.26
C ASP A 155 -15.58 14.55 -6.82
N ALA A 156 -15.66 13.26 -6.51
CA ALA A 156 -15.27 12.73 -5.21
C ALA A 156 -13.76 12.86 -4.95
N VAL A 157 -12.90 12.61 -5.94
CA VAL A 157 -11.46 12.83 -5.82
C VAL A 157 -11.13 14.31 -5.57
N ILE A 158 -11.77 15.24 -6.29
CA ILE A 158 -11.56 16.68 -6.08
C ILE A 158 -12.07 17.11 -4.70
N ASN A 159 -13.25 16.65 -4.28
CA ASN A 159 -13.78 16.92 -2.94
C ASN A 159 -12.80 16.44 -1.85
N ALA A 160 -12.19 15.28 -2.03
CA ALA A 160 -11.24 14.71 -1.08
C ALA A 160 -9.95 15.54 -1.01
N ALA A 161 -9.48 16.07 -2.14
CA ALA A 161 -8.32 16.94 -2.18
C ALA A 161 -8.59 18.27 -1.44
N GLU A 162 -9.74 18.90 -1.66
CA GLU A 162 -10.15 20.10 -0.93
C GLU A 162 -10.31 19.82 0.57
N ALA A 163 -10.88 18.67 0.94
CA ALA A 163 -11.05 18.27 2.32
C ALA A 163 -9.70 18.02 3.02
N LEU A 164 -8.74 17.38 2.33
CA LEU A 164 -7.37 17.22 2.81
C LEU A 164 -6.66 18.57 2.96
N ALA A 165 -6.78 19.44 1.96
CA ALA A 165 -6.19 20.78 1.98
C ALA A 165 -6.73 21.64 3.12
N SER A 166 -8.01 21.48 3.51
CA SER A 166 -8.59 22.19 4.65
C SER A 166 -7.92 21.91 6.00
N ARG A 167 -7.13 20.83 6.09
CA ARG A 167 -6.35 20.46 7.28
C ARG A 167 -4.96 21.07 7.31
N TYR A 168 -4.57 21.83 6.27
CA TYR A 168 -3.31 22.56 6.22
C TYR A 168 -3.36 23.81 7.12
N ASP A 169 -2.28 24.02 7.86
CA ASP A 169 -2.09 25.21 8.70
C ASP A 169 -0.87 26.00 8.23
N GLU A 170 -1.10 27.26 7.88
CA GLU A 170 -0.06 28.18 7.36
C GLU A 170 1.05 28.51 8.37
N ARG A 171 0.79 28.37 9.67
CA ARG A 171 1.81 28.64 10.70
C ARG A 171 2.69 27.42 10.94
N VAL A 172 2.11 26.23 10.90
CA VAL A 172 2.84 24.96 11.04
C VAL A 172 3.53 24.55 9.72
N HIS A 173 3.03 25.05 8.58
CA HIS A 173 3.43 24.65 7.24
C HIS A 173 3.21 23.16 6.97
N ALA A 174 2.14 22.59 7.54
CA ALA A 174 1.81 21.18 7.37
C ALA A 174 0.31 20.93 7.40
N ILE A 175 -0.07 19.77 6.84
CA ILE A 175 -1.39 19.17 6.94
C ILE A 175 -1.45 18.38 8.25
N ARG A 176 -2.51 18.59 9.04
CA ARG A 176 -2.74 17.86 10.28
C ARG A 176 -3.08 16.41 9.98
N SER A 177 -2.34 15.48 10.57
CA SER A 177 -2.57 14.05 10.40
C SER A 177 -3.78 13.55 11.17
N TRP A 178 -3.81 13.78 12.48
CA TRP A 178 -4.87 13.33 13.38
C TRP A 178 -5.37 14.47 14.27
N ASP A 179 -6.64 14.41 14.64
CA ASP A 179 -7.23 15.39 15.58
C ASP A 179 -6.90 15.04 17.04
N GLY A 180 -6.55 13.78 17.30
CA GLY A 180 -6.02 13.31 18.56
C GLY A 180 -5.36 11.93 18.43
N ALA A 181 -4.56 11.56 19.42
CA ALA A 181 -3.91 10.26 19.53
C ALA A 181 -3.82 9.85 21.00
N VAL A 182 -4.31 8.65 21.30
CA VAL A 182 -4.36 8.11 22.67
C VAL A 182 -3.82 6.69 22.66
N ASN A 183 -2.87 6.43 23.55
CA ASN A 183 -2.32 5.11 23.84
C ASN A 183 -1.92 5.05 25.33
N ASP A 184 -1.34 3.94 25.78
CA ASP A 184 -1.01 3.77 27.21
C ASP A 184 0.08 4.75 27.71
N ARG A 185 0.80 5.42 26.80
CA ARG A 185 1.88 6.37 27.13
C ARG A 185 1.42 7.83 27.14
N TYR A 186 0.47 8.20 26.28
CA TYR A 186 0.02 9.59 26.17
C TYR A 186 -1.45 9.71 25.73
N SER A 187 -2.05 10.85 26.06
CA SER A 187 -3.41 11.22 25.64
C SER A 187 -3.40 12.64 25.07
N ILE A 188 -3.24 12.74 23.75
CA ILE A 188 -3.25 13.99 23.02
C ILE A 188 -4.64 14.16 22.40
N THR A 189 -5.43 15.09 22.95
CA THR A 189 -6.83 15.30 22.54
C THR A 189 -7.19 16.78 22.31
N ASP A 190 -6.30 17.71 22.66
CA ASP A 190 -6.52 19.15 22.47
C ASP A 190 -5.82 19.65 21.20
N MET A 191 -6.61 19.98 20.19
CA MET A 191 -6.16 20.49 18.90
C MET A 191 -5.61 21.93 18.93
N GLN A 192 -5.90 22.70 19.99
CA GLN A 192 -5.39 24.07 20.18
C GLN A 192 -3.95 24.07 20.69
N GLU A 193 -3.59 23.03 21.44
CA GLU A 193 -2.25 22.87 22.01
C GLU A 193 -1.36 21.94 21.18
N ASN A 194 -1.95 21.10 20.32
CA ASN A 194 -1.23 20.05 19.59
C ASN A 194 -1.62 20.01 18.10
N PHE A 195 -0.61 19.78 17.26
CA PHE A 195 -0.74 19.58 15.82
C PHE A 195 0.10 18.36 15.41
N LEU A 196 -0.57 17.23 15.23
CA LEU A 196 0.08 15.95 14.95
C LEU A 196 0.32 15.79 13.44
N VAL A 197 1.55 15.46 13.04
CA VAL A 197 1.93 15.16 11.66
C VAL A 197 2.74 13.86 11.62
N ILE A 198 2.32 12.90 10.80
CA ILE A 198 3.00 11.60 10.63
C ILE A 198 3.60 11.46 9.24
N ILE A 199 4.61 10.60 9.11
CA ILE A 199 5.32 10.39 7.84
C ILE A 199 4.43 9.86 6.69
N ASP A 200 3.37 9.13 7.02
CA ASP A 200 2.39 8.54 6.11
C ASP A 200 1.67 9.61 5.27
N SER A 201 1.59 10.85 5.78
CA SER A 201 0.99 11.98 5.08
C SER A 201 1.67 12.28 3.74
N MET A 202 2.95 11.93 3.59
CA MET A 202 3.69 12.07 2.34
C MET A 202 3.03 11.35 1.18
N CYS A 203 2.43 10.18 1.42
CA CYS A 203 1.77 9.41 0.37
C CYS A 203 0.38 9.94 0.02
N ASN A 204 -0.22 10.76 0.88
CA ASN A 204 -1.51 11.41 0.63
C ASN A 204 -1.38 12.71 -0.18
N LEU A 205 -0.16 13.22 -0.38
CA LEU A 205 0.08 14.42 -1.19
C LEU A 205 -0.21 14.23 -2.68
N ASP A 206 -0.13 12.99 -3.16
CA ASP A 206 -0.45 12.64 -4.55
C ASP A 206 -1.88 13.09 -4.93
N LEU A 207 -2.82 13.00 -3.99
CA LEU A 207 -4.19 13.49 -4.15
C LEU A 207 -4.25 14.99 -4.45
N LEU A 208 -3.49 15.78 -3.69
CA LEU A 208 -3.47 17.23 -3.86
C LEU A 208 -2.83 17.61 -5.20
N TYR A 209 -1.73 16.96 -5.58
CA TYR A 209 -1.09 17.23 -6.87
C TYR A 209 -1.97 16.80 -8.05
N PHE A 210 -2.61 15.62 -7.96
CA PHE A 210 -3.55 15.15 -8.99
C PHE A 210 -4.70 16.14 -9.18
N ALA A 211 -5.34 16.57 -8.09
CA ALA A 211 -6.41 17.56 -8.16
C ALA A 211 -5.89 18.91 -8.68
N ALA A 212 -4.76 19.39 -8.16
CA ALA A 212 -4.11 20.62 -8.63
C ALA A 212 -3.91 20.62 -10.15
N HIS A 213 -3.39 19.52 -10.70
CA HIS A 213 -3.22 19.36 -12.14
C HIS A 213 -4.57 19.34 -12.86
N THR A 214 -5.54 18.57 -12.35
CA THR A 214 -6.83 18.34 -13.02
C THR A 214 -7.71 19.59 -13.08
N ILE A 215 -7.74 20.39 -12.01
CA ILE A 215 -8.55 21.63 -11.95
C ILE A 215 -7.72 22.91 -12.09
N SER A 216 -6.43 22.78 -12.41
CA SER A 216 -5.48 23.91 -12.51
C SER A 216 -5.42 24.78 -11.25
N SER A 217 -5.41 24.15 -10.07
CA SER A 217 -5.34 24.84 -8.78
C SER A 217 -3.91 24.93 -8.24
N PRO A 218 -3.21 26.08 -8.37
CA PRO A 218 -1.86 26.24 -7.85
C PRO A 218 -1.81 26.17 -6.31
N HIS A 219 -2.93 26.46 -5.63
CA HIS A 219 -3.03 26.42 -4.18
C HIS A 219 -2.85 25.00 -3.62
N LEU A 220 -3.50 24.00 -4.23
CA LEU A 220 -3.40 22.60 -3.80
C LEU A 220 -1.97 22.07 -3.95
N SER A 221 -1.30 22.37 -5.08
CA SER A 221 0.10 22.01 -5.27
C SER A 221 1.03 22.73 -4.29
N HIS A 222 0.75 24.00 -3.97
CA HIS A 222 1.55 24.76 -3.01
C HIS A 222 1.47 24.14 -1.61
N ILE A 223 0.26 23.80 -1.12
CA ILE A 223 0.08 23.11 0.15
C ILE A 223 0.88 21.81 0.18
N ALA A 224 0.78 21.00 -0.87
CA ALA A 224 1.47 19.71 -0.95
C ALA A 224 3.00 19.88 -0.90
N THR A 225 3.56 20.81 -1.68
CA THR A 225 5.00 21.05 -1.70
C THR A 225 5.50 21.64 -0.38
N THR A 226 4.77 22.57 0.22
CA THR A 226 5.10 23.15 1.52
C THR A 226 5.08 22.09 2.62
N HIS A 227 4.09 21.21 2.62
CA HIS A 227 4.04 20.08 3.55
C HIS A 227 5.23 19.15 3.38
N ALA A 228 5.55 18.72 2.14
CA ALA A 228 6.69 17.84 1.88
C ALA A 228 8.00 18.45 2.39
N ASN A 229 8.22 19.75 2.18
CA ASN A 229 9.36 20.46 2.73
C ASN A 229 9.38 20.41 4.26
N ARG A 230 8.24 20.61 4.93
CA ARG A 230 8.17 20.51 6.40
C ARG A 230 8.54 19.12 6.90
N ILE A 231 8.11 18.06 6.20
CA ILE A 231 8.47 16.68 6.55
C ILE A 231 9.98 16.43 6.41
N THR A 232 10.60 16.91 5.33
CA THR A 232 12.05 16.78 5.12
C THR A 232 12.86 17.32 6.30
N HIS A 233 12.44 18.45 6.88
CA HIS A 233 13.21 19.12 7.93
C HIS A 233 12.91 18.59 9.33
N GLU A 234 11.68 18.12 9.58
CA GLU A 234 11.24 17.83 10.95
C GLU A 234 11.01 16.36 11.26
N ILE A 235 10.56 15.57 10.28
CA ILE A 235 10.32 14.14 10.47
C ILE A 235 11.56 13.32 10.12
N LEU A 236 12.28 13.69 9.06
CA LEU A 236 13.54 13.02 8.73
C LEU A 236 14.65 13.45 9.70
N ARG A 237 15.51 12.49 10.02
CA ARG A 237 16.78 12.70 10.71
C ARG A 237 17.87 12.96 9.67
N GLU A 238 19.02 13.46 10.11
CA GLU A 238 20.15 13.78 9.22
C GLU A 238 20.67 12.58 8.41
N ASP A 239 20.48 11.36 8.92
CA ASP A 239 20.87 10.11 8.26
C ASP A 239 19.78 9.53 7.33
N TYR A 240 18.71 10.29 7.07
CA TYR A 240 17.52 9.90 6.30
C TYR A 240 16.65 8.80 6.94
N SER A 241 16.91 8.40 8.19
CA SER A 241 15.90 7.69 8.98
C SER A 241 14.75 8.63 9.32
N SER A 242 13.60 8.07 9.68
CA SER A 242 12.39 8.85 9.97
C SER A 242 11.93 8.64 11.41
N TYR A 243 11.51 9.73 12.06
CA TYR A 243 10.51 9.64 13.12
C TYR A 243 9.18 9.20 12.50
N HIS A 244 8.29 8.62 13.30
CA HIS A 244 6.94 8.34 12.81
C HIS A 244 6.07 9.60 12.90
N LEU A 245 6.07 10.28 14.05
CA LEU A 245 5.15 11.36 14.39
C LEU A 245 5.92 12.57 14.93
N VAL A 246 5.54 13.77 14.52
CA VAL A 246 5.97 15.04 15.13
C VAL A 246 4.73 15.80 15.59
N ASN A 247 4.78 16.27 16.84
CA ASN A 247 3.78 17.17 17.40
C ASN A 247 4.30 18.61 17.36
N PHE A 248 3.54 19.52 16.79
CA PHE A 248 3.84 20.94 16.73
C PHE A 248 2.86 21.74 17.59
N SER A 249 3.32 22.88 18.09
CA SER A 249 2.45 23.90 18.69
C SER A 249 1.66 24.62 17.58
N PRO A 250 0.32 24.55 17.56
CA PRO A 250 -0.49 25.27 16.57
C PRO A 250 -0.30 26.79 16.63
N SER A 251 -0.03 27.34 17.82
CA SER A 251 0.12 28.79 18.04
C SER A 251 1.46 29.35 17.57
N THR A 252 2.52 28.54 17.49
CA THR A 252 3.88 28.98 17.16
C THR A 252 4.48 28.31 15.92
N GLY A 253 3.96 27.16 15.49
CA GLY A 253 4.54 26.32 14.44
C GLY A 253 5.77 25.50 14.88
N LEU A 254 6.24 25.66 16.12
CA LEU A 254 7.45 25.00 16.62
C LEU A 254 7.19 23.54 17.04
N VAL A 255 8.21 22.70 16.89
CA VAL A 255 8.19 21.31 17.36
C VAL A 255 8.08 21.27 18.88
N GLN A 256 7.09 20.53 19.38
CA GLN A 256 6.94 20.20 20.79
C GLN A 256 7.54 18.83 21.11
N ALA A 257 7.36 17.83 20.23
CA ALA A 257 7.88 16.49 20.43
C ALA A 257 8.07 15.72 19.11
N LYS A 258 9.05 14.82 19.07
CA LYS A 258 9.24 13.83 18.00
C LYS A 258 9.09 12.44 18.62
N MET A 259 8.21 11.61 18.06
CA MET A 259 7.71 10.41 18.72
C MET A 259 7.25 9.32 17.74
N THR A 260 6.74 8.23 18.30
CA THR A 260 6.06 7.17 17.57
C THR A 260 4.72 6.77 18.20
N ASN A 261 3.81 6.28 17.36
CA ASN A 261 2.58 5.60 17.78
C ASN A 261 2.56 4.10 17.41
N GLN A 262 3.45 3.67 16.50
CA GLN A 262 3.43 2.31 15.91
C GLN A 262 4.79 1.62 15.91
N GLY A 263 5.87 2.39 15.78
CA GLY A 263 7.24 1.87 15.85
C GLY A 263 7.65 1.43 17.24
N HIS A 264 8.81 0.79 17.36
CA HIS A 264 9.30 0.26 18.62
C HIS A 264 9.55 1.35 19.68
N ALA A 265 10.22 2.44 19.31
CA ALA A 265 10.55 3.56 20.20
C ALA A 265 10.55 4.90 19.44
N ASP A 266 10.54 6.03 20.15
CA ASP A 266 10.56 7.35 19.49
C ASP A 266 11.83 7.55 18.63
N ALA A 267 12.95 7.01 19.08
CA ALA A 267 14.22 7.06 18.36
C ALA A 267 14.40 5.93 17.35
N SER A 268 13.50 4.94 17.31
CA SER A 268 13.60 3.83 16.36
C SER A 268 13.17 4.25 14.95
N THR A 269 13.46 3.38 13.99
CA THR A 269 13.00 3.50 12.61
C THR A 269 12.05 2.37 12.27
N TRP A 270 10.77 2.70 12.41
CA TRP A 270 9.68 1.85 11.96
C TRP A 270 9.72 1.69 10.44
N SER A 271 9.80 0.44 9.96
CA SER A 271 10.20 0.18 8.58
C SER A 271 9.15 0.63 7.56
N ARG A 272 7.87 0.56 7.89
CA ARG A 272 6.80 1.08 7.02
C ARG A 272 6.77 2.59 6.97
N GLY A 273 7.04 3.28 8.08
CA GLY A 273 7.24 4.73 8.08
C GLY A 273 8.37 5.13 7.14
N GLN A 274 9.47 4.38 7.19
CA GLN A 274 10.59 4.59 6.25
C GLN A 274 10.18 4.30 4.80
N ALA A 275 9.39 3.26 4.54
CA ALA A 275 8.89 2.94 3.21
C ALA A 275 7.96 4.05 2.66
N TRP A 276 7.12 4.66 3.52
CA TRP A 276 6.34 5.84 3.16
C TRP A 276 7.21 7.04 2.78
N SER A 277 8.33 7.27 3.49
CA SER A 277 9.31 8.28 3.08
C SER A 277 9.84 8.01 1.68
N VAL A 278 10.27 6.76 1.40
CA VAL A 278 10.81 6.39 0.08
C VAL A 278 9.81 6.67 -1.03
N MET A 279 8.57 6.19 -0.89
CA MET A 279 7.56 6.33 -1.93
C MET A 279 7.03 7.76 -2.03
N GLY A 280 6.71 8.40 -0.91
CA GLY A 280 6.09 9.72 -0.89
C GLY A 280 7.00 10.83 -1.41
N PHE A 281 8.30 10.82 -1.09
CA PHE A 281 9.25 11.78 -1.67
C PHE A 281 9.49 11.50 -3.17
N ALA A 282 9.51 10.24 -3.59
CA ALA A 282 9.63 9.89 -5.01
C ALA A 282 8.40 10.36 -5.81
N GLN A 283 7.19 10.19 -5.27
CA GLN A 283 5.95 10.73 -5.84
C GLN A 283 5.97 12.26 -5.89
N THR A 284 6.42 12.91 -4.81
CA THR A 284 6.54 14.38 -4.76
C THR A 284 7.46 14.89 -5.87
N TYR A 285 8.63 14.29 -6.05
CA TYR A 285 9.50 14.61 -7.19
C TYR A 285 8.81 14.38 -8.54
N ALA A 286 8.04 13.29 -8.69
CA ALA A 286 7.36 13.01 -9.94
C ALA A 286 6.41 14.15 -10.35
N TRP A 287 5.80 14.84 -9.39
CA TRP A 287 4.93 16.00 -9.61
C TRP A 287 5.70 17.33 -9.76
N THR A 288 6.68 17.61 -8.90
CA THR A 288 7.34 18.93 -8.84
C THR A 288 8.56 19.06 -9.74
N LYS A 289 9.20 17.92 -10.05
CA LYS A 289 10.55 17.83 -10.64
C LYS A 289 11.64 18.53 -9.81
N ASP A 290 11.38 18.83 -8.55
CA ASP A 290 12.36 19.42 -7.65
C ASP A 290 13.36 18.35 -7.16
N VAL A 291 14.60 18.47 -7.61
CA VAL A 291 15.68 17.49 -7.38
C VAL A 291 15.99 17.28 -5.89
N GLU A 292 15.62 18.21 -5.00
CA GLU A 292 15.77 18.01 -3.55
C GLU A 292 14.90 16.85 -3.06
N PHE A 293 13.68 16.69 -3.58
CA PHE A 293 12.82 15.56 -3.22
C PHE A 293 13.33 14.24 -3.80
N LEU A 294 13.92 14.25 -5.00
CA LEU A 294 14.56 13.03 -5.54
C LEU A 294 15.77 12.62 -4.70
N THR A 295 16.60 13.60 -4.31
CA THR A 295 17.75 13.39 -3.43
C THR A 295 17.30 12.81 -2.09
N THR A 296 16.22 13.38 -1.52
CA THR A 296 15.62 12.90 -0.26
C THR A 296 15.07 11.48 -0.38
N ALA A 297 14.35 11.17 -1.47
CA ALA A 297 13.83 9.83 -1.75
C ALA A 297 14.97 8.79 -1.87
N ILE A 298 16.05 9.13 -2.57
CA ILE A 298 17.25 8.29 -2.72
C ILE A 298 17.95 8.10 -1.37
N GLY A 299 18.06 9.14 -0.54
CA GLY A 299 18.60 9.03 0.82
C GLY A 299 17.78 8.07 1.69
N CYS A 300 16.46 8.23 1.69
CA CYS A 300 15.54 7.34 2.41
C CYS A 300 15.64 5.89 1.92
N ALA A 301 15.76 5.70 0.59
CA ALA A 301 15.91 4.39 -0.04
C ALA A 301 17.21 3.71 0.38
N ARG A 302 18.34 4.43 0.31
CA ARG A 302 19.64 3.92 0.74
C ARG A 302 19.64 3.54 2.22
N TYR A 303 19.01 4.35 3.06
CA TYR A 303 18.84 4.00 4.47
C TYR A 303 18.06 2.69 4.62
N PHE A 304 16.89 2.57 4.00
CA PHE A 304 16.06 1.37 4.06
C PHE A 304 16.82 0.11 3.61
N LEU A 305 17.53 0.19 2.49
CA LEU A 305 18.31 -0.92 1.94
C LEU A 305 19.47 -1.31 2.86
N LYS A 306 20.22 -0.33 3.38
CA LYS A 306 21.28 -0.57 4.37
C LYS A 306 20.74 -1.31 5.59
N ARG A 307 19.57 -0.93 6.12
CA ARG A 307 18.96 -1.60 7.27
C ARG A 307 18.46 -3.03 6.93
N CYS A 308 18.05 -3.29 5.69
CA CYS A 308 17.73 -4.65 5.24
C CYS A 308 19.00 -5.52 5.14
N GLU A 309 20.10 -4.96 4.60
CA GLU A 309 21.39 -5.64 4.47
C GLU A 309 21.98 -6.09 5.82
N GLU A 310 21.64 -5.43 6.93
CA GLU A 310 22.01 -5.88 8.29
C GLU A 310 21.50 -7.30 8.61
N GLY A 311 20.48 -7.77 7.87
CA GLY A 311 19.93 -9.12 7.96
C GLY A 311 20.62 -10.18 7.10
N LYS A 312 21.52 -9.78 6.20
CA LYS A 312 22.19 -10.70 5.27
C LYS A 312 22.93 -11.80 6.03
N GLY A 313 22.61 -13.04 5.72
CA GLY A 313 23.18 -14.23 6.36
C GLY A 313 22.68 -14.49 7.79
N LYS A 314 21.72 -13.70 8.30
CA LYS A 314 21.08 -13.91 9.61
C LYS A 314 19.67 -14.52 9.49
N TRP A 315 18.93 -14.18 8.44
CA TRP A 315 17.60 -14.72 8.15
C TRP A 315 17.36 -14.76 6.63
N VAL A 316 16.39 -15.56 6.20
CA VAL A 316 16.00 -15.68 4.78
C VAL A 316 15.27 -14.44 4.29
N CYS A 317 15.33 -14.19 2.97
CA CYS A 317 14.64 -13.07 2.33
C CYS A 317 14.99 -11.73 3.01
N GLU A 318 16.29 -11.39 3.10
CA GLU A 318 16.79 -10.25 3.88
C GLU A 318 16.20 -8.88 3.46
N LEU A 319 15.72 -8.75 2.22
CA LEU A 319 15.12 -7.53 1.67
C LEU A 319 13.64 -7.36 2.01
N VAL A 320 12.98 -8.38 2.58
CA VAL A 320 11.78 -8.14 3.37
C VAL A 320 12.26 -7.38 4.61
N PRO A 321 11.68 -6.25 5.05
CA PRO A 321 12.22 -5.55 6.21
C PRO A 321 11.73 -6.20 7.51
N ARG A 322 12.47 -5.94 8.59
CA ARG A 322 11.93 -6.13 9.95
C ARG A 322 10.77 -5.15 10.16
N TRP A 323 9.85 -5.42 11.07
CA TRP A 323 8.75 -4.49 11.35
C TRP A 323 9.23 -3.11 11.85
N ASP A 324 10.30 -3.12 12.62
CA ASP A 324 11.08 -1.95 13.04
C ASP A 324 12.55 -2.36 12.99
N PHE A 325 13.39 -1.51 12.40
CA PHE A 325 14.79 -1.86 12.21
C PHE A 325 15.59 -1.89 13.53
N ASP A 326 15.17 -1.13 14.53
CA ASP A 326 15.84 -1.00 15.84
C ASP A 326 15.19 -1.81 16.95
N ALA A 327 14.09 -2.54 16.66
CA ALA A 327 13.55 -3.49 17.62
C ALA A 327 14.64 -4.51 18.05
N PRO A 328 14.60 -5.05 19.27
CA PRO A 328 15.51 -6.11 19.69
C PRO A 328 15.45 -7.32 18.74
N THR A 329 16.60 -7.97 18.53
CA THR A 329 16.66 -9.29 17.89
C THR A 329 16.94 -10.30 18.99
N VAL A 330 16.18 -11.38 19.08
CA VAL A 330 16.29 -12.36 20.18
C VAL A 330 17.59 -13.15 20.05
N LYS A 331 18.69 -12.58 20.55
CA LYS A 331 19.85 -13.31 21.03
C LYS A 331 20.08 -12.94 22.48
N GLY A 332 19.36 -13.64 23.38
CA GLY A 332 19.64 -13.63 24.82
C GLY A 332 18.56 -13.06 25.73
N VAL A 333 17.30 -12.96 25.30
CA VAL A 333 16.19 -12.62 26.20
C VAL A 333 15.29 -13.84 26.35
N GLU A 334 15.20 -14.35 27.58
CA GLU A 334 14.19 -15.31 28.04
C GLU A 334 12.84 -14.58 28.14
N GLU A 335 12.32 -14.09 27.01
CA GLU A 335 10.94 -13.61 26.94
C GLU A 335 10.07 -14.72 26.37
N GLU A 336 9.07 -15.05 27.18
CA GLU A 336 8.07 -16.12 27.09
C GLU A 336 7.76 -16.62 25.68
N GLU A 337 7.88 -17.93 25.58
CA GLU A 337 7.48 -18.84 24.49
C GLU A 337 6.27 -18.34 23.67
N GLU A 338 6.51 -17.71 22.53
CA GLU A 338 5.64 -17.79 21.35
C GLU A 338 6.46 -17.51 20.07
N GLU A 339 6.98 -18.60 19.49
CA GLU A 339 7.29 -18.79 18.06
C GLU A 339 8.34 -17.88 17.35
N GLU A 340 9.40 -17.42 18.02
CA GLU A 340 10.65 -17.07 17.29
C GLU A 340 11.59 -18.28 17.12
N GLY A 341 11.04 -19.46 16.82
CA GLY A 341 11.80 -20.59 16.26
C GLY A 341 11.89 -20.46 14.74
N GLU A 342 13.02 -20.82 14.10
CA GLU A 342 13.34 -20.89 12.65
C GLU A 342 12.96 -19.71 11.70
N ARG A 343 11.93 -18.89 11.98
CA ARG A 343 11.35 -17.83 11.15
C ARG A 343 12.06 -16.48 11.21
N GLY A 344 12.98 -16.29 12.16
CA GLY A 344 13.72 -15.03 12.34
C GLY A 344 12.88 -13.91 12.97
N PRO A 345 13.32 -12.65 12.90
CA PRO A 345 12.65 -11.54 13.58
C PRO A 345 11.29 -11.23 12.97
N LEU A 346 10.38 -10.64 13.74
CA LEU A 346 9.11 -10.15 13.22
C LEU A 346 9.29 -9.21 12.01
N ARG A 347 8.59 -9.52 10.90
CA ARG A 347 8.74 -8.84 9.59
C ARG A 347 7.58 -7.92 9.29
N ASP A 348 7.79 -7.04 8.32
CA ASP A 348 6.71 -6.30 7.69
C ASP A 348 6.80 -6.33 6.17
N VAL A 349 6.09 -7.29 5.59
CA VAL A 349 5.97 -7.45 4.14
C VAL A 349 5.40 -6.21 3.46
N SER A 350 4.47 -5.50 4.11
CA SER A 350 3.87 -4.29 3.54
C SER A 350 4.90 -3.18 3.32
N ALA A 351 5.83 -2.96 4.25
CA ALA A 351 6.94 -2.04 4.09
C ALA A 351 7.84 -2.40 2.89
N GLY A 352 8.08 -3.68 2.65
CA GLY A 352 8.84 -4.15 1.48
C GLY A 352 8.18 -3.74 0.16
N VAL A 353 6.91 -4.10 -0.05
CA VAL A 353 6.21 -3.78 -1.31
C VAL A 353 5.97 -2.27 -1.50
N ILE A 354 5.77 -1.51 -0.43
CA ILE A 354 5.70 -0.04 -0.49
C ILE A 354 7.04 0.54 -0.94
N ALA A 355 8.14 0.11 -0.31
CA ALA A 355 9.48 0.57 -0.67
C ALA A 355 9.79 0.24 -2.14
N ALA A 356 9.47 -0.97 -2.60
CA ALA A 356 9.65 -1.37 -4.00
C ALA A 356 8.89 -0.47 -4.99
N ASN A 357 7.66 -0.07 -4.67
CA ASN A 357 6.92 0.91 -5.47
C ASN A 357 7.65 2.25 -5.53
N GLY A 358 8.18 2.73 -4.41
CA GLY A 358 8.98 3.96 -4.36
C GLY A 358 10.29 3.85 -5.16
N LEU A 359 11.01 2.73 -5.05
CA LEU A 359 12.24 2.48 -5.82
C LEU A 359 11.98 2.46 -7.34
N LEU A 360 10.84 1.93 -7.78
CA LEU A 360 10.46 1.97 -9.19
C LEU A 360 10.20 3.41 -9.68
N ILE A 361 9.60 4.26 -8.84
CA ILE A 361 9.41 5.69 -9.16
C ILE A 361 10.78 6.40 -9.21
N ILE A 362 11.69 6.10 -8.29
CA ILE A 362 13.07 6.62 -8.31
C ILE A 362 13.79 6.21 -9.60
N HIS A 363 13.66 4.94 -10.00
CA HIS A 363 14.24 4.46 -11.26
C HIS A 363 13.72 5.27 -12.47
N GLN A 364 12.39 5.43 -12.58
CA GLN A 364 11.77 6.20 -13.66
C GLN A 364 12.19 7.68 -13.62
N ALA A 365 12.32 8.26 -12.42
CA ALA A 365 12.81 9.61 -12.20
C ALA A 365 14.23 9.81 -12.75
N LEU A 366 15.14 8.86 -12.46
CA LEU A 366 16.52 8.90 -12.92
C LEU A 366 16.64 8.76 -14.44
N GLN A 367 15.75 7.99 -15.09
CA GLN A 367 15.69 7.90 -16.54
C GLN A 367 15.31 9.22 -17.22
N GLY A 368 14.67 10.13 -16.50
CA GLY A 368 14.34 11.48 -16.98
C GLY A 368 15.49 12.49 -16.88
N LEU A 369 16.62 12.13 -16.26
CA LEU A 369 17.79 12.99 -16.10
C LEU A 369 18.86 12.69 -17.15
N ASP A 370 19.85 13.57 -17.29
CA ASP A 370 21.03 13.25 -18.09
C ASP A 370 21.85 12.12 -17.45
N ALA A 371 22.56 11.37 -18.28
CA ALA A 371 23.24 10.14 -17.85
C ALA A 371 24.28 10.36 -16.74
N LYS A 372 24.95 11.52 -16.70
CA LYS A 372 25.96 11.81 -15.69
C LYS A 372 25.29 12.09 -14.34
N THR A 373 24.30 12.99 -14.31
CA THR A 373 23.54 13.29 -13.09
C THR A 373 22.83 12.05 -12.56
N ALA A 374 22.20 11.26 -13.44
CA ALA A 374 21.53 10.02 -13.05
C ALA A 374 22.50 9.03 -12.40
N ALA A 375 23.70 8.83 -12.97
CA ALA A 375 24.71 7.93 -12.41
C ALA A 375 25.26 8.43 -11.06
N GLU A 376 25.51 9.73 -10.94
CA GLU A 376 25.96 10.35 -9.69
C GLU A 376 24.91 10.22 -8.59
N MET A 377 23.64 10.53 -8.89
CA MET A 377 22.54 10.40 -7.93
C MET A 377 22.28 8.94 -7.56
N ALA A 378 22.32 8.01 -8.52
CA ALA A 378 22.15 6.59 -8.25
C ALA A 378 23.25 6.04 -7.34
N GLY A 379 24.49 6.53 -7.47
CA GLY A 379 25.62 6.15 -6.63
C GLY A 379 25.86 4.64 -6.63
N GLY A 380 25.69 4.00 -7.79
CA GLY A 380 25.90 2.57 -7.99
C GLY A 380 24.73 1.65 -7.63
N VAL A 381 23.61 2.18 -7.12
CA VAL A 381 22.41 1.39 -6.83
C VAL A 381 21.57 1.20 -8.09
N ASP A 382 21.28 -0.05 -8.45
CA ASP A 382 20.29 -0.37 -9.49
C ASP A 382 18.90 -0.46 -8.86
N PHE A 383 18.22 0.68 -8.78
CA PHE A 383 16.92 0.76 -8.11
C PHE A 383 15.84 -0.11 -8.73
N LEU A 384 15.89 -0.39 -10.05
CA LEU A 384 14.95 -1.32 -10.68
C LEU A 384 15.21 -2.74 -10.20
N GLU A 385 16.45 -3.22 -10.29
CA GLU A 385 16.80 -4.56 -9.84
C GLU A 385 16.50 -4.76 -8.36
N THR A 386 16.84 -3.78 -7.53
CA THR A 386 16.54 -3.84 -6.10
C THR A 386 15.04 -3.88 -5.82
N ALA A 387 14.22 -3.11 -6.54
CA ALA A 387 12.76 -3.16 -6.41
C ALA A 387 12.22 -4.56 -6.77
N LEU A 388 12.70 -5.13 -7.87
CA LEU A 388 12.34 -6.48 -8.32
C LEU A 388 12.75 -7.54 -7.29
N GLN A 389 13.95 -7.43 -6.71
CA GLN A 389 14.45 -8.35 -5.68
C GLN A 389 13.64 -8.28 -4.39
N ILE A 390 13.26 -7.08 -3.92
CA ILE A 390 12.39 -6.92 -2.73
C ILE A 390 11.06 -7.64 -2.95
N VAL A 391 10.44 -7.47 -4.13
CA VAL A 391 9.14 -8.10 -4.42
C VAL A 391 9.27 -9.60 -4.61
N ALA A 392 10.32 -10.08 -5.26
CA ALA A 392 10.58 -11.52 -5.40
C ALA A 392 10.78 -12.20 -4.04
N GLN A 393 11.60 -11.62 -3.16
CA GLN A 393 11.79 -12.13 -1.80
C GLN A 393 10.51 -12.02 -0.96
N THR A 394 9.69 -10.98 -1.19
CA THR A 394 8.37 -10.88 -0.56
C THR A 394 7.46 -12.03 -0.99
N ILE A 395 7.41 -12.35 -2.27
CA ILE A 395 6.62 -13.47 -2.80
C ILE A 395 7.14 -14.79 -2.21
N GLU A 396 8.45 -15.01 -2.22
CA GLU A 396 9.07 -16.21 -1.64
C GLU A 396 8.73 -16.36 -0.15
N TYR A 397 8.77 -15.27 0.61
CA TYR A 397 8.57 -15.27 2.05
C TYR A 397 7.09 -15.37 2.47
N ALA A 398 6.19 -14.71 1.72
CA ALA A 398 4.86 -14.39 2.24
C ALA A 398 3.70 -14.66 1.30
N TYR A 399 3.93 -15.09 0.05
CA TYR A 399 2.84 -15.43 -0.84
C TYR A 399 2.05 -16.62 -0.29
N ASP A 400 0.74 -16.45 -0.15
CA ASP A 400 -0.11 -17.50 0.40
C ASP A 400 -0.28 -18.68 -0.57
N GLY A 401 0.09 -19.87 -0.09
CA GLY A 401 0.05 -21.12 -0.85
C GLY A 401 -1.33 -21.82 -0.88
N ASP A 402 -2.32 -21.32 -0.14
CA ASP A 402 -3.69 -21.83 -0.22
C ASP A 402 -4.45 -21.10 -1.34
N LEU A 403 -4.53 -21.77 -2.50
CA LEU A 403 -4.92 -21.12 -3.75
C LEU A 403 -6.43 -21.05 -3.92
N ALA A 404 -6.95 -19.87 -4.22
CA ALA A 404 -8.28 -19.69 -4.79
C ALA A 404 -8.22 -19.86 -6.31
N LEU A 405 -9.20 -20.51 -6.93
CA LEU A 405 -9.22 -20.79 -8.37
C LEU A 405 -10.64 -20.62 -8.94
N PHE A 406 -10.77 -20.32 -10.22
CA PHE A 406 -12.08 -20.28 -10.87
C PHE A 406 -12.60 -21.69 -11.16
N GLU A 407 -13.90 -21.89 -10.93
CA GLU A 407 -14.59 -23.09 -11.37
C GLU A 407 -15.19 -22.89 -12.76
N VAL A 408 -14.69 -23.64 -13.74
CA VAL A 408 -15.31 -23.71 -15.07
C VAL A 408 -16.35 -24.83 -15.05
N ARG A 409 -17.64 -24.48 -15.04
CA ARG A 409 -18.71 -25.49 -15.19
C ARG A 409 -18.62 -26.07 -16.60
N GLY A 410 -18.35 -27.38 -16.71
CA GLY A 410 -18.36 -28.08 -18.00
C GLY A 410 -19.74 -28.02 -18.66
N GLU A 411 -19.79 -28.12 -19.99
CA GLU A 411 -20.99 -28.10 -20.84
C GLU A 411 -22.02 -29.19 -20.43
N GLY A 412 -22.77 -28.96 -19.36
CA GLY A 412 -23.94 -29.74 -18.98
C GLY A 412 -25.16 -29.16 -19.69
N LYS A 413 -25.73 -29.91 -20.63
CA LYS A 413 -26.96 -29.61 -21.39
C LYS A 413 -27.96 -28.72 -20.62
N VAL A 414 -27.98 -27.42 -20.94
CA VAL A 414 -29.05 -26.52 -20.50
C VAL A 414 -30.21 -26.69 -21.47
N ASN A 415 -31.26 -27.39 -21.04
CA ASN A 415 -32.56 -27.34 -21.71
C ASN A 415 -33.13 -25.92 -21.55
N GLY A 416 -33.07 -25.15 -22.63
CA GLY A 416 -34.03 -24.11 -23.00
C GLY A 416 -34.32 -22.99 -22.00
N GLY A 417 -33.76 -21.81 -22.24
CA GLY A 417 -34.34 -20.54 -21.80
C GLY A 417 -33.34 -19.54 -21.25
N ALA A 418 -33.14 -18.45 -22.00
CA ALA A 418 -32.28 -17.29 -21.74
C ALA A 418 -30.77 -17.52 -21.91
N SER A 419 -30.13 -16.64 -22.66
CA SER A 419 -28.68 -16.47 -22.77
C SER A 419 -28.10 -16.11 -21.39
N GLY A 420 -27.86 -17.14 -20.56
CA GLY A 420 -27.31 -16.98 -19.23
C GLY A 420 -25.86 -16.55 -19.30
N ARG A 421 -25.54 -15.37 -18.76
CA ARG A 421 -24.15 -15.05 -18.38
C ARG A 421 -23.66 -16.17 -17.47
N GLU A 422 -22.53 -16.79 -17.78
CA GLU A 422 -21.89 -17.70 -16.84
C GLU A 422 -21.57 -16.93 -15.56
N ASP A 423 -22.14 -17.36 -14.43
CA ASP A 423 -21.82 -16.80 -13.13
C ASP A 423 -20.35 -17.09 -12.81
N VAL A 424 -19.59 -16.06 -12.44
CA VAL A 424 -18.20 -16.22 -11.98
C VAL A 424 -18.24 -16.98 -10.66
N VAL A 425 -17.73 -18.21 -10.63
CA VAL A 425 -17.62 -19.04 -9.43
C VAL A 425 -16.16 -19.23 -9.08
N VAL A 426 -15.82 -19.00 -7.80
CA VAL A 426 -14.48 -19.20 -7.26
C VAL A 426 -14.52 -20.36 -6.28
N LYS A 427 -13.65 -21.34 -6.47
CA LYS A 427 -13.25 -22.28 -5.42
C LYS A 427 -12.43 -21.48 -4.41
N GLU A 428 -13.07 -21.12 -3.31
CA GLU A 428 -12.49 -20.24 -2.30
C GLU A 428 -11.28 -20.91 -1.59
N SER A 429 -10.26 -20.11 -1.29
CA SER A 429 -9.20 -20.47 -0.36
C SER A 429 -9.67 -20.23 1.09
N SER A 430 -9.04 -20.90 2.04
CA SER A 430 -9.22 -20.64 3.48
C SER A 430 -8.52 -19.37 3.96
N PHE A 431 -7.54 -18.86 3.22
CA PHE A 431 -6.90 -17.56 3.50
C PHE A 431 -7.33 -16.48 2.50
N ASP A 432 -7.88 -15.37 2.97
CA ASP A 432 -8.49 -14.34 2.13
C ASP A 432 -7.48 -13.44 1.41
N GLY A 433 -6.35 -13.11 2.05
CA GLY A 433 -5.32 -12.22 1.52
C GLY A 433 -4.34 -12.89 0.54
N ILE A 434 -3.54 -12.09 -0.17
CA ILE A 434 -2.50 -12.58 -1.09
C ILE A 434 -1.18 -12.79 -0.33
N LEU A 435 -0.79 -11.81 0.49
CA LEU A 435 0.45 -11.82 1.27
C LEU A 435 0.17 -12.03 2.77
N ARG A 436 1.09 -12.74 3.43
CA ARG A 436 1.16 -12.95 4.89
C ARG A 436 2.21 -12.05 5.54
N HIS A 437 2.40 -12.20 6.85
CA HIS A 437 3.58 -11.70 7.58
C HIS A 437 3.83 -10.18 7.53
N SER A 438 2.78 -9.37 7.47
CA SER A 438 2.87 -7.92 7.72
C SER A 438 2.69 -7.61 9.20
N THR A 439 3.35 -6.57 9.69
CA THR A 439 3.26 -6.13 11.08
C THR A 439 3.01 -4.65 11.12
N THR A 440 1.83 -4.26 11.60
CA THR A 440 1.41 -2.87 11.51
C THR A 440 1.61 -2.06 12.77
N ASN A 441 1.40 -2.66 13.92
CA ASN A 441 1.65 -2.02 15.19
C ASN A 441 2.04 -3.07 16.22
N TRP A 442 3.31 -3.08 16.61
CA TRP A 442 3.82 -3.90 17.72
C TRP A 442 4.42 -3.04 18.83
N ASN A 443 4.02 -1.77 18.91
CA ASN A 443 4.43 -0.89 20.01
C ASN A 443 3.89 -1.40 21.34
N GLU A 444 4.69 -1.32 22.40
CA GLU A 444 4.32 -1.83 23.74
C GLU A 444 3.08 -1.14 24.34
N HIS A 445 2.85 0.13 23.99
CA HIS A 445 1.76 0.97 24.50
C HIS A 445 0.51 0.95 23.62
N ALA A 446 0.50 0.16 22.54
CA ALA A 446 -0.63 0.12 21.63
C ALA A 446 -1.83 -0.61 22.24
N HIS A 447 -2.99 0.04 22.29
CA HIS A 447 -4.25 -0.59 22.73
C HIS A 447 -4.61 -1.83 21.91
N GLN A 448 -4.26 -1.81 20.61
CA GLN A 448 -4.43 -2.95 19.72
C GLN A 448 -3.14 -3.17 18.95
N LYS A 449 -2.59 -4.37 19.13
CA LYS A 449 -1.39 -4.83 18.43
C LYS A 449 -1.80 -5.63 17.19
N TYR A 450 -1.11 -5.35 16.10
CA TYR A 450 -1.34 -5.96 14.80
C TYR A 450 0.02 -6.44 14.29
N LYS A 451 0.30 -7.73 14.49
CA LYS A 451 1.53 -8.38 14.04
C LYS A 451 1.23 -9.64 13.24
N ASP A 452 2.17 -9.99 12.38
CA ASP A 452 2.20 -11.26 11.66
C ASP A 452 0.85 -11.66 11.02
N HIS A 453 0.30 -10.78 10.19
CA HIS A 453 -0.99 -10.97 9.54
C HIS A 453 -0.93 -10.68 8.04
N GLY A 454 -1.93 -11.14 7.29
CA GLY A 454 -2.20 -10.60 5.96
C GLY A 454 -2.78 -9.19 6.06
N LEU A 455 -2.64 -8.38 5.02
CA LEU A 455 -2.92 -6.94 5.12
C LEU A 455 -3.39 -6.36 3.79
N VAL A 456 -4.53 -5.69 3.82
CA VAL A 456 -5.24 -5.22 2.62
C VAL A 456 -4.38 -4.32 1.72
N TYR A 457 -3.56 -3.44 2.31
CA TYR A 457 -2.72 -2.54 1.53
C TYR A 457 -1.41 -3.19 1.08
N ALA A 458 -0.91 -4.23 1.75
CA ALA A 458 0.21 -5.02 1.22
C ALA A 458 -0.19 -5.67 -0.11
N ASP A 459 -1.39 -6.26 -0.14
CA ASP A 459 -1.96 -6.83 -1.35
C ASP A 459 -2.17 -5.78 -2.45
N TYR A 460 -2.69 -4.60 -2.09
CA TYR A 460 -2.84 -3.48 -3.02
C TYR A 460 -1.50 -3.04 -3.64
N TYR A 461 -0.46 -2.83 -2.83
CA TYR A 461 0.84 -2.37 -3.33
C TYR A 461 1.59 -3.44 -4.12
N LEU A 462 1.38 -4.73 -3.83
CA LEU A 462 1.86 -5.82 -4.69
C LEU A 462 1.20 -5.74 -6.09
N LEU A 463 -0.13 -5.59 -6.14
CA LEU A 463 -0.88 -5.47 -7.37
C LEU A 463 -0.48 -4.23 -8.18
N GLU A 464 -0.36 -3.08 -7.51
CA GLU A 464 0.03 -1.82 -8.13
C GLU A 464 1.47 -1.86 -8.64
N PHE A 465 2.39 -2.53 -7.93
CA PHE A 465 3.75 -2.77 -8.43
C PHE A 465 3.72 -3.52 -9.77
N GLY A 466 2.98 -4.64 -9.84
CA GLY A 466 2.82 -5.40 -11.07
C GLY A 466 2.22 -4.57 -12.22
N ASN A 467 1.22 -3.73 -11.93
CA ASN A 467 0.65 -2.83 -12.93
C ASN A 467 1.60 -1.70 -13.34
N LYS A 468 2.44 -1.17 -12.44
CA LYS A 468 3.48 -0.19 -12.80
C LYS A 468 4.51 -0.78 -13.75
N LEU A 469 4.89 -2.04 -13.57
CA LEU A 469 5.77 -2.75 -14.52
C LEU A 469 5.11 -2.87 -15.91
N LEU A 470 3.82 -3.20 -15.97
CA LEU A 470 3.05 -3.22 -17.22
C LEU A 470 2.96 -1.83 -17.87
N ARG A 471 2.69 -0.77 -17.10
CA ARG A 471 2.68 0.61 -17.61
C ARG A 471 4.05 1.04 -18.14
N ALA A 472 5.14 0.55 -17.56
CA ALA A 472 6.49 0.81 -18.01
C ALA A 472 6.92 -0.06 -19.21
N GLY A 473 6.11 -1.01 -19.66
CA GLY A 473 6.44 -1.93 -20.75
C GLY A 473 7.57 -2.91 -20.42
N LEU A 474 7.74 -3.24 -19.14
CA LEU A 474 8.78 -4.16 -18.67
C LEU A 474 8.34 -5.64 -18.71
N ILE A 475 7.05 -5.90 -18.94
CA ILE A 475 6.42 -7.24 -19.04
C ILE A 475 5.55 -7.30 -20.28
#